data_AF-A0A0Q6FM44-F1
#
_entry.id   AF-A0A0Q6FM44-F1
#
_cell.length_a   1.000
_cell.length_b   1.000
_cell.length_c   1.000
_cell.angle_alpha   90.00
_cell.angle_beta   90.00
_cell.angle_gamma   90.00
#
_symmetry.space_group_name_H-M   'P 1'
#
loop_
_entity.id
_entity.type
_entity.pdbx_description
1 polymer ?
#
loop_
_entity_poly.entity_id
_entity_poly.type
_entity_poly.pdbx_seq_one_letter_code
_entity_poly.pdbx_strand_id
1 'polypeptide(L)'
;MWRVWDVVERLTGAWALVSAGVFLSFSTFVMSGLGRLGADEGVHAMRQVNIAAPRSPLFMATLFGPGLLSLAVAVHALLVWQGERSVLELVGASAYVLGVVGVTVGYHVPRNVWLEAMDDEAAHQEWRAWARRWTGANHVRTASALIGGVLMLLGSR
;
A
#
# COMPACT_ATOMS: atom_id res chain seq x y z
N MET A 1 -16.66 3.59 -26.22
CA MET A 1 -16.50 2.68 -25.07
C MET A 1 -15.05 2.30 -24.84
N TRP A 2 -14.29 1.86 -25.85
CA TRP A 2 -12.85 1.54 -25.75
C TRP A 2 -11.97 2.63 -25.12
N ARG A 3 -12.14 3.89 -25.55
CA ARG A 3 -11.39 5.03 -25.01
C ARG A 3 -11.55 5.26 -23.50
N VAL A 4 -12.64 4.81 -22.88
CA VAL A 4 -12.86 5.02 -21.43
C VAL A 4 -12.00 4.07 -20.62
N TRP A 5 -11.88 2.81 -21.06
CA TRP A 5 -11.08 1.80 -20.36
C TRP A 5 -9.59 2.11 -20.42
N ASP A 6 -9.10 2.61 -21.55
CA ASP A 6 -7.70 3.04 -21.67
C ASP A 6 -7.36 4.15 -20.66
N VAL A 7 -8.29 5.07 -20.41
CA VAL A 7 -8.14 6.11 -19.37
C VAL A 7 -8.18 5.50 -17.96
N VAL A 8 -9.10 4.56 -17.70
CA VAL A 8 -9.22 3.90 -16.41
C VAL A 8 -7.96 3.12 -16.07
N GLU A 9 -7.41 2.33 -16.99
CA GLU A 9 -6.20 1.53 -16.79
C GLU A 9 -4.99 2.43 -16.52
N ARG A 10 -4.79 3.46 -17.35
CA ARG A 10 -3.69 4.44 -17.17
C ARG A 10 -3.79 5.17 -15.84
N LEU A 11 -4.99 5.63 -15.48
CA LEU A 11 -5.25 6.29 -14.21
C LEU A 11 -4.99 5.34 -13.03
N THR A 12 -5.44 4.10 -13.12
CA THR A 12 -5.25 3.07 -12.07
C THR A 12 -3.76 2.81 -11.85
N GLY A 13 -3.01 2.59 -12.93
CA GLY A 13 -1.57 2.38 -12.89
C GLY A 13 -0.83 3.58 -12.28
N ALA A 14 -1.10 4.78 -12.77
CA ALA A 14 -0.48 6.00 -12.24
C ALA A 14 -0.82 6.25 -10.76
N TRP A 15 -2.08 6.03 -10.36
CA TRP A 15 -2.51 6.21 -8.99
C TRP A 15 -1.90 5.17 -8.04
N ALA A 16 -1.73 3.93 -8.51
CA ALA A 16 -0.97 2.91 -7.78
C ALA A 16 0.50 3.32 -7.53
N LEU A 17 1.13 4.01 -8.48
CA LEU A 17 2.49 4.53 -8.30
C LEU A 17 2.57 5.65 -7.25
N VAL A 18 1.51 6.44 -7.08
CA VAL A 18 1.42 7.41 -5.98
C VAL A 18 1.45 6.68 -4.64
N SER A 19 0.68 5.60 -4.49
CA SER A 19 0.73 4.74 -3.29
C SER A 19 2.11 4.14 -3.08
N ALA A 20 2.77 3.68 -4.15
CA ALA A 20 4.14 3.17 -4.08
C ALA A 20 5.11 4.21 -3.50
N GLY A 21 5.01 5.47 -3.93
CA GLY A 21 5.82 6.58 -3.40
C GLY A 21 5.60 6.84 -1.91
N VAL A 22 4.34 6.79 -1.45
CA VAL A 22 4.01 6.92 -0.02
C VAL A 22 4.64 5.78 0.77
N PHE A 23 4.46 4.53 0.34
CA PHE A 23 5.04 3.38 1.03
C PHE A 23 6.57 3.42 0.99
N LEU A 24 7.17 3.80 -0.14
CA LEU A 24 8.62 3.94 -0.26
C LEU A 24 9.18 4.95 0.75
N SER A 25 8.50 6.08 0.92
CA SER A 25 8.88 7.10 1.90
C SER A 25 8.89 6.52 3.33
N PHE A 26 7.86 5.75 3.68
CA PHE A 26 7.79 5.04 4.95
C PHE A 26 8.91 4.02 5.13
N SER A 27 9.17 3.24 4.08
CA SER A 27 10.18 2.18 4.04
C SER A 27 11.61 2.69 4.15
N THR A 28 11.89 3.93 3.73
CA THR A 28 13.26 4.43 3.58
C THR A 28 13.63 5.42 4.67
N PHE A 29 12.96 6.56 4.76
CA PHE A 29 13.39 7.65 5.64
C PHE A 29 12.45 7.92 6.81
N VAL A 30 11.15 7.68 6.71
CA VAL A 30 10.23 7.92 7.86
C VAL A 30 10.51 6.93 8.98
N MET A 31 10.47 5.63 8.72
CA MET A 31 10.72 4.62 9.76
C MET A 31 12.17 4.63 10.27
N SER A 32 13.13 4.98 9.40
CA SER A 32 14.52 5.23 9.79
C SER A 32 14.63 6.41 10.74
N GLY A 33 13.95 7.51 10.45
CA GLY A 33 13.87 8.69 11.32
C GLY A 33 13.27 8.37 12.68
N LEU A 34 12.12 7.69 12.71
CA LEU A 34 11.46 7.27 13.95
C LEU A 34 12.33 6.28 14.74
N GLY A 35 13.06 5.39 14.08
CA GLY A 35 13.97 4.45 14.72
C GLY A 35 15.22 5.07 15.35
N ARG A 36 15.53 6.33 15.03
CA ARG A 36 16.63 7.10 15.66
C ARG A 36 16.21 7.83 16.93
N LEU A 37 14.90 7.97 17.17
CA LEU A 37 14.37 8.52 18.41
C LEU A 37 14.53 7.52 19.56
N GLY A 38 14.37 8.00 20.79
CA GLY A 38 14.12 7.12 21.93
C GLY A 38 12.86 6.29 21.71
N ALA A 39 12.74 5.18 22.44
CA ALA A 39 11.62 4.26 22.26
C ALA A 39 10.28 4.93 22.59
N ASP A 40 10.26 5.79 23.62
CA ASP A 40 9.11 6.59 24.02
C ASP A 40 8.64 7.50 22.89
N GLU A 41 9.52 8.37 22.38
CA GLU A 41 9.14 9.31 21.33
C GLU A 41 8.77 8.60 20.02
N GLY A 42 9.47 7.52 19.69
CA GLY A 42 9.19 6.70 18.49
C GLY A 42 7.82 6.03 18.55
N VAL A 43 7.49 5.38 19.68
CA VAL A 43 6.18 4.74 19.90
C VAL A 43 5.08 5.78 19.90
N HIS A 44 5.24 6.87 20.64
CA HIS A 44 4.26 7.94 20.71
C HIS A 44 3.98 8.54 19.33
N ALA A 45 5.02 8.88 18.56
CA ALA A 45 4.87 9.41 17.21
C ALA A 45 4.16 8.40 16.28
N MET A 46 4.53 7.12 16.34
CA MET A 46 3.90 6.10 15.49
C MET A 46 2.43 5.86 15.84
N ARG A 47 2.06 5.89 17.12
CA ARG A 47 0.64 5.84 17.54
C ARG A 47 -0.15 7.00 16.94
N GLN A 48 0.39 8.23 16.97
CA GLN A 48 -0.26 9.38 16.33
C GLN A 48 -0.41 9.20 14.82
N VAL A 49 0.58 8.61 14.14
CA VAL A 49 0.47 8.26 12.71
C VAL A 49 -0.63 7.23 12.46
N ASN A 50 -0.72 6.18 13.28
CA ASN A 50 -1.74 5.13 13.15
C ASN A 50 -3.16 5.67 13.39
N ILE A 51 -3.31 6.66 14.27
CA ILE A 51 -4.55 7.41 14.52
C ILE A 51 -4.88 8.34 13.34
N ALA A 52 -3.91 9.08 12.82
CA ALA A 52 -4.15 10.09 11.79
C ALA A 52 -4.43 9.49 10.41
N ALA A 53 -3.72 8.43 10.01
CA ALA A 53 -3.79 7.90 8.65
C ALA A 53 -5.20 7.43 8.24
N PRO A 54 -5.94 6.62 9.03
CA PRO A 54 -7.30 6.19 8.67
C PRO A 54 -8.32 7.34 8.66
N ARG A 55 -8.05 8.44 9.38
CA ARG A 55 -8.92 9.63 9.43
C ARG A 55 -8.73 10.55 8.22
N SER A 56 -7.68 10.36 7.42
CA SER A 56 -7.41 11.16 6.23
C SER A 56 -8.15 10.58 5.02
N PRO A 57 -9.21 11.24 4.50
CA PRO A 57 -9.95 10.73 3.35
C PRO A 57 -9.07 10.64 2.10
N LEU A 58 -8.13 11.58 1.95
CA LEU A 58 -7.20 11.59 0.83
C LEU A 58 -6.23 10.40 0.87
N PHE A 59 -5.71 10.05 2.04
CA PHE A 59 -4.85 8.88 2.18
C PHE A 59 -5.64 7.59 1.94
N MET A 60 -6.86 7.48 2.48
CA MET A 60 -7.73 6.32 2.26
C MET A 60 -8.11 6.16 0.79
N ALA A 61 -8.42 7.25 0.09
CA ALA A 61 -8.65 7.24 -1.35
C ALA A 61 -7.38 6.82 -2.11
N THR A 62 -6.21 7.32 -1.72
CA THR A 62 -4.93 6.95 -2.34
C THR A 62 -4.63 5.46 -2.15
N LEU A 63 -4.89 4.91 -0.96
CA LEU A 63 -4.60 3.50 -0.67
C LEU A 63 -5.60 2.56 -1.34
N PHE A 64 -6.91 2.77 -1.16
CA PHE A 64 -7.97 1.85 -1.59
C PHE A 64 -8.55 2.16 -2.97
N GLY A 65 -8.43 3.39 -3.45
CA GLY A 65 -8.93 3.82 -4.77
C GLY A 65 -8.34 3.00 -5.92
N PRO A 66 -7.01 2.88 -6.04
CA PRO A 66 -6.40 2.02 -7.05
C PRO A 66 -6.76 0.55 -6.85
N GLY A 67 -7.04 0.11 -5.61
CA GLY A 67 -7.49 -1.25 -5.33
C GLY A 67 -8.87 -1.54 -5.93
N LEU A 68 -9.82 -0.63 -5.75
CA LEU A 68 -11.16 -0.74 -6.35
C LEU A 68 -11.07 -0.75 -7.89
N LEU A 69 -10.28 0.17 -8.45
CA LEU A 69 -10.11 0.24 -9.91
C LEU A 69 -9.33 -0.97 -10.46
N SER A 70 -8.37 -1.50 -9.72
CA SER A 70 -7.65 -2.73 -10.08
C SER A 70 -8.61 -3.91 -10.21
N LEU A 71 -9.61 -4.03 -9.33
CA LEU A 71 -10.65 -5.05 -9.47
C LEU A 71 -11.46 -4.86 -10.76
N ALA A 72 -11.83 -3.61 -11.09
CA ALA A 72 -12.54 -3.32 -12.33
C ALA A 72 -11.69 -3.63 -13.58
N VAL A 73 -10.40 -3.27 -13.56
CA VAL A 73 -9.44 -3.60 -14.63
C VAL A 73 -9.28 -5.11 -14.78
N ALA A 74 -9.14 -5.86 -13.68
CA ALA A 74 -9.05 -7.32 -13.72
C ALA A 74 -10.31 -7.97 -14.33
N VAL A 75 -11.50 -7.52 -13.92
CA VAL A 75 -12.76 -8.00 -14.50
C VAL A 75 -12.84 -7.66 -15.99
N HIS A 76 -12.48 -6.43 -16.38
CA HIS A 76 -12.45 -6.02 -17.78
C HIS A 76 -11.48 -6.87 -18.61
N ALA A 77 -10.27 -7.11 -18.11
CA ALA A 77 -9.26 -7.94 -18.78
C ALA A 77 -9.74 -9.38 -19.01
N LEU A 78 -10.52 -9.95 -18.07
CA LEU A 78 -11.12 -11.28 -18.21
C LEU A 78 -12.29 -11.31 -19.20
N LEU A 79 -13.13 -10.28 -19.20
CA LEU A 79 -14.29 -10.20 -20.11
C LEU A 79 -13.86 -9.87 -21.55
N VAL A 80 -12.80 -9.09 -21.69
CA VAL A 80 -12.33 -8.56 -22.97
C VAL A 80 -10.86 -8.91 -23.13
N TRP A 81 -10.59 -10.19 -23.35
CA TRP A 81 -9.23 -10.70 -23.47
C TRP A 81 -8.50 -10.13 -24.68
N GLN A 82 -7.30 -9.58 -24.46
CA GLN A 82 -6.44 -8.95 -25.48
C GLN A 82 -5.03 -9.58 -25.50
N GLY A 83 -4.90 -10.85 -25.09
CA GLY A 83 -3.62 -11.56 -25.10
C GLY A 83 -2.68 -11.09 -23.99
N GLU A 84 -1.41 -10.84 -24.32
CA GLU A 84 -0.36 -10.46 -23.37
C GLU A 84 -0.75 -9.22 -22.53
N ARG A 85 -1.47 -8.27 -23.14
CA ARG A 85 -1.98 -7.08 -22.47
C ARG A 85 -2.82 -7.42 -21.24
N SER A 86 -3.81 -8.31 -21.42
CA SER A 86 -4.71 -8.73 -20.33
C SER A 86 -3.98 -9.51 -19.24
N VAL A 87 -2.90 -10.21 -19.59
CA VAL A 87 -2.04 -10.86 -18.60
C VAL A 87 -1.32 -9.81 -17.74
N LEU A 88 -0.73 -8.77 -18.35
CA LEU A 88 -0.07 -7.69 -17.62
C LEU A 88 -1.05 -6.96 -16.69
N GLU A 89 -2.24 -6.62 -17.18
CA GLU A 89 -3.31 -5.99 -16.41
C GLU A 89 -3.73 -6.86 -15.22
N LEU A 90 -3.94 -8.17 -15.42
CA LEU A 90 -4.34 -9.08 -14.35
C LEU A 90 -3.27 -9.28 -13.29
N VAL A 91 -2.02 -9.46 -13.70
CA VAL A 91 -0.89 -9.61 -12.76
C VAL A 91 -0.70 -8.30 -11.99
N GLY A 92 -0.77 -7.15 -12.68
CA GLY A 92 -0.64 -5.85 -12.04
C GLY A 92 -1.75 -5.55 -11.04
N ALA A 93 -3.01 -5.80 -11.44
CA ALA A 93 -4.17 -5.66 -10.57
C ALA A 93 -4.10 -6.60 -9.35
N SER A 94 -3.72 -7.86 -9.57
CA SER A 94 -3.57 -8.85 -8.50
C SER A 94 -2.45 -8.46 -7.53
N ALA A 95 -1.32 -7.96 -8.04
CA ALA A 95 -0.23 -7.47 -7.20
C ALA A 95 -0.70 -6.32 -6.30
N TYR A 96 -1.45 -5.35 -6.83
CA TYR A 96 -1.96 -4.26 -6.01
C TYR A 96 -2.99 -4.74 -4.98
N VAL A 97 -4.00 -5.51 -5.40
CA VAL A 97 -5.06 -5.98 -4.50
C VAL A 97 -4.49 -6.86 -3.39
N LEU A 98 -3.67 -7.85 -3.70
CA LEU A 98 -3.15 -8.78 -2.70
C LEU A 98 -2.02 -8.13 -1.89
N GLY A 99 -1.06 -7.50 -2.57
CA GLY A 99 0.17 -7.00 -1.96
C GLY A 99 0.04 -5.63 -1.29
N VAL A 100 -0.94 -4.81 -1.66
CA VAL A 100 -1.20 -3.52 -1.00
C VAL A 100 -2.43 -3.61 -0.10
N VAL A 101 -3.59 -3.91 -0.66
CA VAL A 101 -4.86 -3.93 0.10
C VAL A 101 -4.86 -5.10 1.08
N GLY A 102 -4.53 -6.31 0.62
CA GLY A 102 -4.44 -7.50 1.46
C GLY A 102 -3.44 -7.36 2.60
N VAL A 103 -2.22 -6.90 2.33
CA VAL A 103 -1.19 -6.66 3.37
C VAL A 103 -1.60 -5.53 4.32
N THR A 104 -2.30 -4.49 3.83
CA THR A 104 -2.79 -3.41 4.70
C THR A 104 -3.84 -3.93 5.68
N VAL A 105 -4.87 -4.61 5.19
CA VAL A 105 -5.98 -5.11 6.02
C VAL A 105 -5.55 -6.28 6.90
N GLY A 106 -4.78 -7.22 6.35
CA GLY A 106 -4.40 -8.47 7.03
C GLY A 106 -3.20 -8.35 7.96
N TYR A 107 -2.32 -7.36 7.76
CA TYR A 107 -1.10 -7.21 8.56
C TYR A 107 -0.96 -5.84 9.21
N HIS A 108 -1.00 -4.75 8.44
CA HIS A 108 -0.72 -3.43 9.02
C HIS A 108 -1.78 -2.94 9.98
N VAL A 109 -3.07 -3.05 9.63
CA VAL A 109 -4.16 -2.62 10.52
C VAL A 109 -4.14 -3.39 11.85
N PRO A 110 -4.13 -4.74 11.89
CA PRO A 110 -4.05 -5.49 13.14
C PRO A 110 -2.83 -5.13 13.98
N ARG A 111 -1.68 -4.95 13.34
CA ARG A 111 -0.40 -4.67 14.00
C ARG A 111 -0.30 -3.26 14.56
N ASN A 112 -0.95 -2.30 13.90
CA ASN A 112 -1.06 -0.93 14.37
C ASN A 112 -1.98 -0.87 15.60
N VAL A 113 -3.12 -1.54 15.54
CA VAL A 113 -4.05 -1.70 16.69
C VAL A 113 -3.35 -2.40 17.86
N TRP A 114 -2.52 -3.39 17.59
CA TRP A 114 -1.75 -4.07 18.63
C TRP A 114 -0.77 -3.12 19.35
N LEU A 115 -0.04 -2.26 18.62
CA LEU A 115 0.85 -1.26 19.22
C LEU A 115 0.07 -0.20 20.04
N GLU A 116 -1.13 0.16 19.58
CA GLU A 116 -2.01 1.10 20.29
C GLU A 116 -2.53 0.52 21.61
N ALA A 117 -2.76 -0.80 21.67
CA ALA A 117 -3.30 -1.47 22.85
C ALA A 117 -2.26 -1.86 23.92
N MET A 118 -0.97 -1.82 23.60
CA MET A 118 0.10 -2.11 24.57
C MET A 118 0.21 -1.05 25.65
N ASP A 119 0.61 -1.46 26.85
CA ASP A 119 1.18 -0.52 27.82
C ASP A 119 2.52 0.06 27.30
N ASP A 120 2.90 1.21 27.85
CA ASP A 120 4.06 1.96 27.35
C ASP A 120 5.37 1.21 27.55
N GLU A 121 5.55 0.56 28.71
CA GLU A 121 6.78 -0.18 29.02
C GLU A 121 7.00 -1.34 28.04
N ALA A 122 5.97 -2.15 27.79
CA ALA A 122 6.01 -3.23 26.80
C ALA A 122 6.23 -2.70 25.39
N ALA A 123 5.58 -1.59 25.01
CA ALA A 123 5.75 -0.98 23.70
C ALA A 123 7.17 -0.47 23.49
N HIS A 124 7.79 0.12 24.50
CA HIS A 124 9.17 0.61 24.44
C HIS A 124 10.16 -0.54 24.26
N GLN A 125 9.97 -1.64 24.99
CA GLN A 125 10.81 -2.84 24.87
C GLN A 125 10.68 -3.49 23.48
N GLU A 126 9.48 -3.53 22.91
CA GLU A 126 9.21 -4.12 21.60
C GLU A 126 9.51 -3.20 20.41
N TRP A 127 9.67 -1.89 20.64
CA TRP A 127 9.68 -0.86 19.58
C TRP A 127 10.57 -1.21 18.39
N ARG A 128 11.83 -1.57 18.64
CA ARG A 128 12.80 -1.87 17.56
C ARG A 128 12.38 -3.09 16.74
N ALA A 129 11.87 -4.13 17.40
CA ALA A 129 11.46 -5.36 16.74
C ALA A 129 10.11 -5.16 16.01
N TRP A 130 9.22 -4.36 16.58
CA TRP A 130 8.00 -3.91 15.94
C TRP A 130 8.32 -3.08 14.69
N ALA A 131 9.13 -2.03 14.79
CA ALA A 131 9.45 -1.13 13.69
C ALA A 131 10.09 -1.89 12.50
N ARG A 132 11.08 -2.76 12.75
CA ARG A 132 11.70 -3.57 11.69
C ARG A 132 10.70 -4.43 10.93
N ARG A 133 9.83 -5.14 11.65
CA ARG A 133 8.81 -6.02 11.04
C ARG A 133 7.72 -5.23 10.33
N TRP A 134 7.38 -4.04 10.83
CA TRP A 134 6.42 -3.15 10.17
C TRP A 134 7.01 -2.64 8.85
N THR A 135 8.26 -2.17 8.86
CA THR A 135 8.97 -1.72 7.66
C THR A 135 9.15 -2.85 6.64
N GLY A 136 9.47 -4.07 7.10
CA GLY A 136 9.56 -5.26 6.25
C GLY A 136 8.30 -5.51 5.42
N ALA A 137 7.13 -5.53 6.06
CA ALA A 137 5.86 -5.67 5.34
C ALA A 137 5.53 -4.44 4.49
N ASN A 138 5.97 -3.25 4.90
CA ASN A 138 5.80 -2.05 4.11
C ASN A 138 6.62 -2.08 2.80
N HIS A 139 7.79 -2.72 2.78
CA HIS A 139 8.52 -2.98 1.53
C HIS A 139 7.71 -3.86 0.56
N VAL A 140 6.96 -4.85 1.08
CA VAL A 140 6.05 -5.66 0.26
C VAL A 140 4.98 -4.78 -0.37
N ARG A 141 4.36 -3.86 0.39
CA ARG A 141 3.40 -2.88 -0.17
C ARG A 141 4.05 -1.98 -1.21
N THR A 142 5.26 -1.48 -0.96
CA THR A 142 6.02 -0.66 -1.92
C THR A 142 6.24 -1.41 -3.24
N ALA A 143 6.81 -2.61 -3.17
CA ALA A 143 7.12 -3.41 -4.36
C ALA A 143 5.84 -3.80 -5.11
N SER A 144 4.79 -4.18 -4.39
CA SER A 144 3.51 -4.58 -4.99
C SER A 144 2.80 -3.42 -5.66
N ALA A 145 2.79 -2.24 -5.06
CA ALA A 145 2.23 -1.02 -5.66
C ALA A 145 3.02 -0.59 -6.89
N LEU A 146 4.36 -0.66 -6.84
CA LEU A 146 5.25 -0.32 -7.95
C LEU A 146 5.05 -1.28 -9.14
N ILE A 147 5.16 -2.59 -8.89
CA ILE A 147 4.95 -3.63 -9.90
C ILE A 147 3.53 -3.53 -10.47
N GLY A 148 2.53 -3.41 -9.59
CA GLY A 148 1.13 -3.27 -9.99
C GLY A 148 0.91 -2.08 -10.91
N GLY A 149 1.40 -0.90 -10.50
CA GLY A 149 1.30 0.33 -11.27
C GLY A 149 2.00 0.23 -12.63
N VAL A 150 3.25 -0.25 -12.67
CA VAL A 150 4.01 -0.40 -13.92
C VAL A 150 3.35 -1.38 -14.87
N LEU A 151 2.94 -2.57 -14.40
CA LEU A 151 2.33 -3.58 -15.26
C LEU A 151 0.98 -3.12 -15.82
N MET A 152 0.15 -2.43 -15.03
CA MET A 152 -1.11 -1.87 -15.54
C MET A 152 -0.88 -0.75 -16.55
N LEU A 153 0.19 0.06 -16.41
CA LEU A 153 0.54 1.06 -17.42
C LEU A 153 1.07 0.43 -18.71
N LEU A 154 1.95 -0.57 -18.63
CA LEU A 154 2.45 -1.30 -19.79
C LEU A 154 1.35 -2.10 -20.49
N GLY A 155 0.40 -2.59 -19.70
CA GLY A 155 -0.82 -3.21 -20.18
C GLY A 155 -1.84 -2.22 -20.70
N SER A 156 -1.66 -0.90 -20.65
CA SER A 156 -2.66 0.05 -21.18
C SER A 156 -2.36 0.42 -22.64
N ARG A 157 -3.41 0.59 -23.47
CA ARG A 157 -3.34 1.12 -24.85
C ARG A 157 -3.06 2.61 -24.83
#